data_AF-A0A2D8I289-F1
#
_entry.id   AF-A0A2D8I289-F1
#
_cell.length_a   1.000
_cell.length_b   1.000
_cell.length_c   1.000
_cell.angle_alpha   90.00
_cell.angle_beta   90.00
_cell.angle_gamma   90.00
#
_symmetry.space_group_name_H-M   'P 1'
#
loop_
_entity.id
_entity.type
_entity.pdbx_description
1 polymer ?
#
loop_
_entity_poly.entity_id
_entity_poly.type
_entity_poly.pdbx_seq_one_letter_code
_entity_poly.pdbx_strand_id
1 'polypeptide(L)'
;MKFALSLYMLMVGWILADEFPRLPNTESTTDADPPSAEESAKAFSLPEGTKVKVWASEPMVQNPIAMAWDKDGRMWVAENYTYGSRQVRFDLSLRDRVIVLSDTDGDGQADTRKVFTDKVQMLTSVEVGQGGVWLMCPPKLLFIPDLDEDLIPDGEPEVMLDGFDVARGNYHNFANGLRWGPDGWLYGRCGHSCPG
;
A
#
# COMPACT_ATOMS: atom_id res chain seq x y z
N MET A 1 -49.14 -40.61 -0.68
CA MET A 1 -47.79 -40.06 -0.92
C MET A 1 -47.91 -38.63 -1.44
N LYS A 2 -47.61 -37.62 -0.62
CA LYS A 2 -47.52 -36.21 -1.05
C LYS A 2 -46.10 -35.75 -0.71
N PHE A 3 -45.32 -35.44 -1.75
CA PHE A 3 -43.99 -34.85 -1.63
C PHE A 3 -44.14 -33.37 -1.26
N ALA A 4 -43.54 -32.94 -0.15
CA ALA A 4 -43.34 -31.54 0.16
C ALA A 4 -41.95 -31.15 -0.33
N LEU A 5 -41.90 -30.29 -1.36
CA LEU A 5 -40.67 -29.68 -1.84
C LEU A 5 -40.41 -28.44 -0.97
N SER A 6 -39.49 -28.51 -0.03
CA SER A 6 -39.01 -27.34 0.71
C SER A 6 -38.01 -26.58 -0.16
N LEU A 7 -38.43 -25.42 -0.66
CA LEU A 7 -37.57 -24.48 -1.37
C LEU A 7 -36.73 -23.70 -0.33
N TYR A 8 -35.44 -24.04 -0.21
CA TYR A 8 -34.49 -23.25 0.58
C TYR A 8 -34.10 -22.01 -0.24
N MET A 9 -34.55 -20.83 0.19
CA MET A 9 -34.13 -19.56 -0.37
C MET A 9 -32.77 -19.19 0.24
N LEU A 10 -31.69 -19.35 -0.53
CA LEU A 10 -30.36 -18.86 -0.17
C LEU A 10 -30.38 -17.33 -0.21
N MET A 11 -30.48 -16.71 0.96
CA MET A 11 -30.25 -15.28 1.14
C MET A 11 -28.74 -15.04 1.01
N VAL A 12 -28.29 -14.61 -0.17
CA VAL A 12 -26.94 -14.06 -0.35
C VAL A 12 -26.94 -12.68 0.34
N GLY A 13 -26.45 -12.64 1.58
CA GLY A 13 -26.20 -11.39 2.28
C GLY A 13 -25.05 -10.68 1.60
N TRP A 14 -25.33 -9.50 1.02
CA TRP A 14 -24.28 -8.58 0.61
C TRP A 14 -23.63 -8.04 1.88
N ILE A 15 -22.46 -8.55 2.23
CA ILE A 15 -21.60 -7.89 3.21
C ILE A 15 -21.12 -6.62 2.50
N LEU A 16 -21.71 -5.48 2.83
CA LEU A 16 -21.15 -4.20 2.43
C LEU A 16 -19.79 -4.10 3.11
N ALA A 17 -18.71 -4.17 2.32
CA ALA A 17 -17.39 -3.84 2.81
C ALA A 17 -17.42 -2.40 3.37
N ASP A 18 -16.85 -2.20 4.55
CA ASP A 18 -16.83 -0.90 5.20
C ASP A 18 -16.08 0.11 4.32
N GLU A 19 -16.64 1.32 4.17
CA GLU A 19 -16.09 2.33 3.27
C GLU A 19 -14.68 2.72 3.73
N PHE A 20 -13.78 2.99 2.78
CA PHE A 20 -12.44 3.44 3.14
C PHE A 20 -12.52 4.80 3.85
N PRO A 21 -11.78 5.02 4.95
CA PRO A 21 -11.89 6.25 5.73
C PRO A 21 -11.65 7.50 4.87
N ARG A 22 -12.40 8.57 5.15
CA ARG A 22 -12.16 9.86 4.52
C ARG A 22 -10.83 10.41 5.01
N LEU A 23 -9.92 10.63 4.07
CA LEU A 23 -8.59 11.14 4.35
C LEU A 23 -8.64 12.63 4.66
N PRO A 24 -8.12 13.07 5.82
CA PRO A 24 -7.99 14.49 6.10
C PRO A 24 -6.91 15.09 5.20
N ASN A 25 -7.22 16.20 4.51
CA ASN A 25 -6.17 17.01 3.90
C ASN A 25 -5.51 17.86 5.00
N THR A 26 -4.24 17.57 5.29
CA THR A 26 -3.47 18.26 6.32
C THR A 26 -2.67 19.45 5.80
N GLU A 27 -2.70 19.71 4.49
CA GLU A 27 -2.06 20.89 3.90
C GLU A 27 -2.76 22.17 4.35
N SER A 28 -1.97 23.21 4.65
CA SER A 28 -2.51 24.47 5.15
C SER A 28 -3.25 25.21 4.05
N THR A 29 -4.52 25.57 4.27
CA THR A 29 -5.34 26.28 3.29
C THR A 29 -4.98 27.77 3.14
N THR A 30 -3.86 28.21 3.70
CA THR A 30 -3.41 29.61 3.71
C THR A 30 -2.35 29.92 2.67
N ASP A 31 -1.66 28.89 2.17
CA ASP A 31 -0.75 28.99 1.03
C ASP A 31 -1.49 28.49 -0.23
N ALA A 32 -1.08 28.95 -1.42
CA ALA A 32 -1.69 28.53 -2.67
C ALA A 32 -1.70 26.99 -2.81
N ASP A 33 -2.68 26.45 -3.55
CA ASP A 33 -2.72 25.01 -3.84
C ASP A 33 -1.36 24.54 -4.37
N PRO A 34 -0.88 23.34 -3.96
CA PRO A 34 0.37 22.81 -4.47
C PRO A 34 0.31 22.69 -6.00
N PRO A 35 1.45 22.87 -6.71
CA PRO A 35 1.49 22.71 -8.16
C PRO A 35 1.01 21.31 -8.55
N SER A 36 0.38 21.18 -9.72
CA SER A 36 0.01 19.87 -10.25
C SER A 36 1.23 18.97 -10.44
N ALA A 37 1.01 17.67 -10.62
CA ALA A 37 2.10 16.74 -10.92
C ALA A 37 2.85 17.15 -12.19
N GLU A 38 2.14 17.63 -13.21
CA GLU A 38 2.72 18.11 -14.48
C GLU A 38 3.51 19.41 -14.31
N GLU A 39 3.03 20.35 -13.50
CA GLU A 39 3.75 21.58 -13.17
C GLU A 39 5.01 21.27 -12.37
N SER A 40 4.90 20.38 -11.38
CA SER A 40 6.02 19.88 -10.59
C SER A 40 7.06 19.22 -11.48
N ALA A 41 6.66 18.32 -12.38
CA ALA A 41 7.56 17.64 -13.32
C ALA A 41 8.30 18.64 -14.24
N LYS A 42 7.63 19.70 -14.72
CA LYS A 42 8.25 20.76 -15.53
C LYS A 42 9.29 21.59 -14.76
N ALA A 43 9.19 21.63 -13.43
CA ALA A 43 10.12 22.38 -12.58
C ALA A 43 11.45 21.63 -12.32
N PHE A 44 11.58 20.36 -12.73
CA PHE A 44 12.81 19.60 -12.53
C PHE A 44 13.95 20.15 -13.41
N SER A 45 15.12 20.32 -12.80
CA SER A 45 16.37 20.53 -13.53
C SER A 45 16.99 19.18 -13.86
N LEU A 46 17.09 18.85 -15.15
CA LEU A 46 17.46 17.53 -15.63
C LEU A 46 18.81 17.54 -16.36
N PRO A 47 19.66 16.52 -16.19
CA PRO A 47 20.83 16.31 -17.05
C PRO A 47 20.44 16.21 -18.53
N GLU A 48 21.37 16.58 -19.42
CA GLU A 48 21.17 16.45 -20.86
C GLU A 48 20.81 15.01 -21.26
N GLY A 49 19.84 14.85 -22.17
CA GLY A 49 19.38 13.55 -22.65
C GLY A 49 18.37 12.84 -21.74
N THR A 50 18.04 13.39 -20.56
CA THR A 50 17.04 12.81 -19.65
C THR A 50 15.68 13.50 -19.77
N LYS A 51 14.61 12.77 -19.45
CA LYS A 51 13.23 13.26 -19.46
C LYS A 51 12.52 12.77 -18.19
N VAL A 52 11.67 13.61 -17.63
CA VAL A 52 10.73 13.24 -16.57
C VAL A 52 9.33 13.23 -17.14
N LYS A 53 8.52 12.25 -16.72
CA LYS A 53 7.10 12.16 -17.04
C LYS A 53 6.35 11.82 -15.75
N VAL A 54 5.14 12.36 -15.63
CA VAL A 54 4.20 11.92 -14.60
C VAL A 54 3.65 10.57 -15.05
N TRP A 55 3.91 9.52 -14.26
CA TRP A 55 3.38 8.18 -14.54
C TRP A 55 2.03 7.96 -13.85
N ALA A 56 1.90 8.40 -12.60
CA ALA A 56 0.66 8.44 -11.84
C ALA A 56 0.67 9.64 -10.88
N SER A 57 -0.51 10.17 -10.56
CA SER A 57 -0.71 11.26 -9.61
C SER A 57 -2.03 11.10 -8.86
N GLU A 58 -2.31 11.96 -7.90
CA GLU A 58 -3.60 12.04 -7.23
C GLU A 58 -4.74 12.23 -8.26
N PRO A 59 -5.91 11.59 -8.07
CA PRO A 59 -6.29 10.71 -6.95
C PRO A 59 -5.91 9.23 -7.15
N MET A 60 -5.18 8.88 -8.21
CA MET A 60 -4.83 7.48 -8.51
C MET A 60 -3.88 6.89 -7.45
N VAL A 61 -2.94 7.70 -6.97
CA VAL A 61 -2.03 7.38 -5.86
C VAL A 61 -2.01 8.56 -4.89
N GLN A 62 -2.03 8.29 -3.59
CA GLN A 62 -2.00 9.29 -2.53
C GLN A 62 -1.18 8.80 -1.33
N ASN A 63 -0.31 9.65 -0.81
CA ASN A 63 0.59 9.36 0.32
C ASN A 63 1.44 8.07 0.15
N PRO A 64 2.13 7.89 -1.00
CA PRO A 64 2.97 6.73 -1.23
C PRO A 64 4.21 6.76 -0.31
N ILE A 65 4.48 5.67 0.40
CA ILE A 65 5.67 5.54 1.27
C ILE A 65 6.68 4.49 0.76
N ALA A 66 6.21 3.51 0.00
CA ALA A 66 7.03 2.48 -0.62
C ALA A 66 6.36 1.95 -1.89
N MET A 67 7.19 1.38 -2.77
CA MET A 67 6.72 0.74 -3.99
C MET A 67 7.58 -0.47 -4.37
N ALA A 68 7.00 -1.38 -5.14
CA ALA A 68 7.65 -2.54 -5.75
C ALA A 68 7.07 -2.79 -7.16
N TRP A 69 7.89 -3.35 -8.05
CA TRP A 69 7.44 -3.80 -9.36
C TRP A 69 7.31 -5.32 -9.35
N ASP A 70 6.24 -5.84 -9.94
CA ASP A 70 6.13 -7.28 -10.17
C ASP A 70 6.64 -7.69 -11.57
N LYS A 71 6.63 -9.00 -11.82
CA LYS A 71 7.08 -9.60 -13.08
C LYS A 71 6.28 -9.18 -14.31
N ASP A 72 5.05 -8.71 -14.11
CA ASP A 72 4.12 -8.33 -15.18
C ASP A 72 4.18 -6.82 -15.46
N GLY A 73 5.07 -6.09 -14.78
CA GLY A 73 5.25 -4.66 -14.97
C GLY A 73 4.21 -3.81 -14.24
N ARG A 74 3.52 -4.36 -13.24
CA ARG A 74 2.59 -3.60 -12.41
C ARG A 74 3.34 -2.99 -11.22
N MET A 75 3.01 -1.75 -10.85
CA MET A 75 3.57 -1.10 -9.68
C MET A 75 2.64 -1.26 -8.48
N TRP A 76 3.18 -1.88 -7.44
CA TRP A 76 2.54 -2.03 -6.13
C TRP A 76 2.98 -0.90 -5.24
N VAL A 77 2.03 -0.17 -4.64
CA VAL A 77 2.30 1.01 -3.84
C VAL A 77 1.69 0.85 -2.46
N ALA A 78 2.50 1.10 -1.43
CA ALA A 78 2.06 1.25 -0.06
C ALA A 78 1.62 2.70 0.16
N GLU A 79 0.32 2.90 0.39
CA GLU A 79 -0.25 4.18 0.79
C GLU A 79 -0.44 4.19 2.31
N ASN A 80 0.22 5.13 2.98
CA ASN A 80 0.26 5.20 4.44
C ASN A 80 -0.48 6.44 4.94
N TYR A 81 -1.67 6.25 5.50
CA TYR A 81 -2.52 7.33 6.04
C TYR A 81 -2.57 7.32 7.56
N THR A 82 -2.20 6.20 8.19
CA THR A 82 -2.16 6.10 9.65
C THR A 82 -1.05 6.95 10.25
N TYR A 83 0.02 7.29 9.52
CA TYR A 83 1.07 8.17 10.04
C TYR A 83 0.57 9.61 10.16
N GLY A 84 0.51 10.09 11.41
CA GLY A 84 -0.10 11.35 11.78
C GLY A 84 0.89 12.42 12.23
N SER A 85 0.34 13.54 12.69
CA SER A 85 1.11 14.65 13.26
C SER A 85 1.87 14.22 14.53
N ARG A 86 2.82 15.04 14.98
CA ARG A 86 3.65 14.75 16.16
C ARG A 86 2.86 14.40 17.43
N GLN A 87 1.68 14.99 17.60
CA GLN A 87 0.80 14.76 18.74
C GLN A 87 0.09 13.40 18.67
N VAL A 88 -0.35 13.01 17.46
CA VAL A 88 -1.10 11.76 17.22
C VAL A 88 -0.16 10.58 16.99
N ARG A 89 0.94 10.81 16.27
CA ARG A 89 1.93 9.83 15.77
C ARG A 89 1.32 8.82 14.81
N PHE A 90 0.38 8.01 15.28
CA PHE A 90 -0.38 7.08 14.45
C PHE A 90 -1.87 7.20 14.77
N ASP A 91 -2.68 7.57 13.77
CA ASP A 91 -4.13 7.55 13.86
C ASP A 91 -4.64 6.17 13.43
N LEU A 92 -4.84 5.30 14.42
CA LEU A 92 -5.33 3.94 14.20
C LEU A 92 -6.86 3.87 14.01
N SER A 93 -7.56 4.99 13.90
CA SER A 93 -8.91 5.02 13.35
C SER A 93 -8.91 4.97 11.82
N LEU A 94 -7.78 5.30 11.19
CA LEU A 94 -7.56 5.18 9.75
C LEU A 94 -7.03 3.80 9.39
N ARG A 95 -6.99 3.53 8.08
CA ARG A 95 -6.42 2.32 7.50
C ARG A 95 -5.42 2.71 6.42
N ASP A 96 -4.40 1.90 6.25
CA ASP A 96 -3.46 1.98 5.15
C ASP A 96 -3.87 0.99 4.06
N ARG A 97 -3.33 1.15 2.85
CA ARG A 97 -3.64 0.25 1.76
C ARG A 97 -2.47 -0.01 0.84
N VAL A 98 -2.57 -1.15 0.17
CA VAL A 98 -1.72 -1.52 -0.96
C VAL A 98 -2.56 -1.41 -2.22
N ILE A 99 -2.08 -0.62 -3.17
CA ILE A 99 -2.69 -0.49 -4.48
C ILE A 99 -1.77 -1.06 -5.56
N VAL A 100 -2.37 -1.46 -6.67
CA VAL A 100 -1.69 -1.96 -7.86
C VAL A 100 -2.06 -1.06 -9.01
N LEU A 101 -1.04 -0.48 -9.64
CA LEU A 101 -1.15 0.42 -10.77
C LEU A 101 -0.53 -0.25 -12.01
N SER A 102 -1.18 -0.11 -13.16
CA SER A 102 -0.64 -0.61 -14.43
C SER A 102 -0.89 0.39 -15.55
N ASP A 103 -0.04 0.32 -16.56
CA ASP A 103 -0.18 0.96 -17.87
C ASP A 103 -0.55 -0.15 -18.85
N THR A 104 -1.79 -0.19 -19.31
CA THR A 104 -2.31 -1.28 -20.15
C THR A 104 -2.16 -1.02 -21.66
N ASP A 105 -1.87 0.22 -22.06
CA ASP A 105 -1.68 0.60 -23.46
C ASP A 105 -0.21 0.92 -23.85
N GLY A 106 0.68 0.99 -22.86
CA GLY A 106 2.12 1.16 -23.01
C GLY A 106 2.55 2.59 -23.38
N ASP A 107 1.72 3.60 -23.11
CA ASP A 107 2.04 5.00 -23.42
C ASP A 107 2.98 5.68 -22.39
N GLY A 108 3.26 4.97 -21.30
CA GLY A 108 4.08 5.43 -20.19
C GLY A 108 3.30 6.20 -19.13
N GLN A 109 1.99 6.02 -19.05
CA GLN A 109 1.09 6.53 -18.01
C GLN A 109 0.22 5.40 -17.45
N ALA A 110 0.05 5.37 -16.13
CA ALA A 110 -0.84 4.40 -15.52
C ALA A 110 -2.31 4.74 -15.85
N ASP A 111 -3.08 3.72 -16.21
CA ASP A 111 -4.49 3.83 -16.60
C ASP A 111 -5.41 2.99 -15.71
N THR A 112 -4.85 2.04 -14.96
CA THR A 112 -5.59 1.14 -14.07
C THR A 112 -5.12 1.25 -12.63
N ARG A 113 -6.10 1.14 -11.72
CA ARG A 113 -5.88 1.10 -10.28
C ARG A 113 -6.74 0.01 -9.66
N LYS A 114 -6.11 -0.87 -8.89
CA LYS A 114 -6.78 -1.82 -8.00
C LYS A 114 -6.32 -1.63 -6.56
N VAL A 115 -7.21 -1.86 -5.60
CA VAL A 115 -6.84 -1.97 -4.18
C VAL A 115 -6.68 -3.45 -3.88
N PHE A 116 -5.46 -3.87 -3.54
CA PHE A 116 -5.19 -5.26 -3.16
C PHE A 116 -5.63 -5.53 -1.72
N THR A 117 -5.25 -4.65 -0.79
CA THR A 117 -5.74 -4.68 0.59
C THR A 117 -5.83 -3.28 1.17
N ASP A 118 -6.83 -3.04 2.00
CA ASP A 118 -7.06 -1.79 2.75
C ASP A 118 -7.32 -2.06 4.24
N LYS A 119 -6.89 -3.24 4.71
CA LYS A 119 -7.15 -3.77 6.05
C LYS A 119 -5.93 -3.71 6.97
N VAL A 120 -4.90 -2.95 6.58
CA VAL A 120 -3.63 -2.86 7.30
C VAL A 120 -3.44 -1.48 7.93
N GLN A 121 -2.49 -1.37 8.84
CA GLN A 121 -2.14 -0.14 9.54
C GLN A 121 -0.62 -0.08 9.72
N MET A 122 -0.09 1.13 9.89
CA MET A 122 1.35 1.38 10.04
C MET A 122 2.19 0.76 8.92
N LEU A 123 1.66 0.75 7.70
CA LEU A 123 2.30 0.19 6.52
C LEU A 123 3.50 1.06 6.13
N THR A 124 4.69 0.46 6.12
CA THR A 124 5.95 1.15 5.79
C THR A 124 6.64 0.60 4.56
N SER A 125 6.25 -0.59 4.10
CA SER A 125 6.86 -1.23 2.95
C SER A 125 5.93 -2.24 2.32
N VAL A 126 6.01 -2.33 1.00
CA VAL A 126 5.43 -3.39 0.18
C VAL A 126 6.54 -4.02 -0.67
N GLU A 127 6.52 -5.34 -0.80
CA GLU A 127 7.37 -6.11 -1.72
C GLU A 127 6.58 -7.31 -2.24
N VAL A 128 6.78 -7.69 -3.51
CA VAL A 128 5.98 -8.72 -4.17
C VAL A 128 6.88 -9.87 -4.58
N GLY A 129 6.43 -11.10 -4.35
CA GLY A 129 7.18 -12.29 -4.73
C GLY A 129 6.89 -13.49 -3.84
N GLN A 130 7.35 -14.65 -4.29
CA GLN A 130 7.13 -15.93 -3.62
C GLN A 130 5.66 -16.25 -3.35
N GLY A 131 4.78 -15.99 -4.34
CA GLY A 131 3.36 -16.36 -4.29
C GLY A 131 2.47 -15.38 -3.54
N GLY A 132 2.92 -14.15 -3.31
CA GLY A 132 2.08 -13.14 -2.69
C GLY A 132 2.81 -11.82 -2.42
N VAL A 133 2.32 -11.11 -1.40
CA VAL A 133 2.70 -9.74 -1.07
C VAL A 133 3.19 -9.67 0.37
N TRP A 134 4.38 -9.09 0.54
CA TRP A 134 5.05 -8.93 1.82
C TRP A 134 4.94 -7.49 2.29
N LEU A 135 4.42 -7.32 3.50
CA LEU A 135 4.16 -6.01 4.08
C LEU A 135 4.94 -5.84 5.38
N MET A 136 5.63 -4.72 5.51
CA MET A 136 6.16 -4.30 6.81
C MET A 136 5.13 -3.40 7.47
N CYS A 137 4.42 -3.95 8.46
CA CYS A 137 3.43 -3.27 9.30
C CYS A 137 3.86 -3.42 10.78
N PRO A 138 4.86 -2.63 11.24
CA PRO A 138 5.46 -2.79 12.55
C PRO A 138 4.40 -2.87 13.67
N PRO A 139 4.50 -3.87 14.56
CA PRO A 139 5.69 -4.68 14.84
C PRO A 139 5.88 -5.93 13.94
N LYS A 140 5.05 -6.10 12.92
CA LYS A 140 4.96 -7.36 12.17
C LYS A 140 5.47 -7.24 10.73
N LEU A 141 6.15 -8.29 10.29
CA LEU A 141 6.26 -8.63 8.88
C LEU A 141 5.08 -9.53 8.53
N LEU A 142 4.26 -9.10 7.60
CA LEU A 142 3.10 -9.82 7.12
C LEU A 142 3.35 -10.40 5.73
N PHE A 143 2.73 -11.53 5.44
CA PHE A 143 2.60 -12.10 4.11
C PHE A 143 1.11 -12.27 3.77
N ILE A 144 0.72 -11.87 2.57
CA ILE A 144 -0.64 -12.04 2.06
C ILE A 144 -0.54 -12.85 0.76
N PRO A 145 -1.10 -14.07 0.70
CA PRO A 145 -1.04 -14.89 -0.49
C PRO A 145 -1.87 -14.31 -1.65
N ASP A 146 -1.34 -14.47 -2.87
CA ASP A 146 -1.96 -14.17 -4.17
C ASP A 146 -1.40 -15.20 -5.16
N LEU A 147 -1.81 -16.46 -4.97
CA LEU A 147 -1.29 -17.66 -5.63
C LEU A 147 -1.85 -17.83 -7.04
N ASP A 148 -3.06 -17.32 -7.30
CA ASP A 148 -3.66 -17.31 -8.63
C ASP A 148 -3.38 -16.02 -9.42
N GLU A 149 -2.66 -15.07 -8.81
CA GLU A 149 -2.18 -13.81 -9.39
C GLU A 149 -3.32 -12.90 -9.91
N ASP A 150 -4.53 -13.02 -9.35
CA ASP A 150 -5.71 -12.28 -9.77
C ASP A 150 -5.82 -10.85 -9.17
N LEU A 151 -4.87 -10.52 -8.28
CA LEU A 151 -4.79 -9.28 -7.50
C LEU A 151 -5.85 -9.17 -6.40
N ILE A 152 -6.29 -10.30 -5.86
CA ILE A 152 -7.17 -10.42 -4.70
C ILE A 152 -6.45 -11.29 -3.66
N PRO A 153 -6.40 -10.87 -2.38
CA PRO A 153 -5.87 -11.72 -1.32
C PRO A 153 -6.58 -13.08 -1.26
N ASP A 154 -5.82 -14.16 -1.36
CA ASP A 154 -6.32 -15.53 -1.21
C ASP A 154 -6.65 -15.91 0.24
N GLY A 155 -6.21 -15.08 1.19
CA GLY A 155 -6.34 -15.32 2.61
C GLY A 155 -6.13 -14.07 3.44
N GLU A 156 -6.35 -14.22 4.75
CA GLU A 156 -6.01 -13.19 5.71
C GLU A 156 -4.48 -13.06 5.86
N PRO A 157 -3.96 -11.88 6.23
CA PRO A 157 -2.53 -11.69 6.41
C PRO A 157 -1.91 -12.65 7.44
N GLU A 158 -0.85 -13.33 7.05
CA GLU A 158 -0.05 -14.21 7.89
C GLU A 158 1.10 -13.44 8.55
N VAL A 159 1.33 -13.66 9.84
CA VAL A 159 2.47 -13.04 10.56
C VAL A 159 3.70 -13.90 10.38
N MET A 160 4.65 -13.42 9.58
CA MET A 160 5.89 -14.16 9.28
C MET A 160 6.98 -13.90 10.32
N LEU A 161 7.07 -12.66 10.80
CA LEU A 161 7.93 -12.25 11.89
C LEU A 161 7.21 -11.20 12.73
N ASP A 162 7.59 -11.12 14.00
CA ASP A 162 7.12 -10.11 14.96
C ASP A 162 8.33 -9.59 15.76
N GLY A 163 8.15 -8.53 16.53
CA GLY A 163 9.19 -7.91 17.36
C GLY A 163 9.81 -6.65 16.76
N PHE A 164 9.28 -6.10 15.67
CA PHE A 164 9.71 -4.82 15.13
C PHE A 164 9.05 -3.62 15.84
N ASP A 165 9.05 -3.62 17.17
CA ASP A 165 8.34 -2.63 17.97
C ASP A 165 8.75 -1.19 17.66
N VAL A 166 7.78 -0.28 17.64
CA VAL A 166 8.04 1.15 17.43
C VAL A 166 8.35 1.82 18.77
N ALA A 167 9.56 2.33 18.93
CA ALA A 167 9.99 2.99 20.16
C ALA A 167 9.11 4.21 20.50
N ARG A 168 8.71 4.33 21.78
CA ARG A 168 7.97 5.51 22.25
C ARG A 168 8.75 6.83 22.10
N GLY A 169 10.08 6.76 22.19
CA GLY A 169 10.95 7.94 22.14
C GLY A 169 11.24 8.45 20.72
N ASN A 170 11.07 7.60 19.71
CA ASN A 170 11.30 7.95 18.30
C ASN A 170 10.43 7.06 17.42
N TYR A 171 9.52 7.66 16.66
CA TYR A 171 8.56 6.96 15.79
C TYR A 171 8.83 7.22 14.30
N HIS A 172 10.05 7.64 13.95
CA HIS A 172 10.42 8.02 12.59
C HIS A 172 11.33 6.98 11.89
N ASN A 173 12.17 6.27 12.64
CA ASN A 173 13.22 5.40 12.10
C ASN A 173 13.01 3.93 12.47
N PHE A 174 11.79 3.43 12.29
CA PHE A 174 11.39 2.05 12.60
C PHE A 174 11.41 1.18 11.33
N ALA A 175 11.11 -0.12 11.46
CA ALA A 175 11.33 -1.12 10.41
C ALA A 175 10.62 -0.76 9.08
N ASN A 176 11.33 -0.84 7.95
CA ASN A 176 10.83 -0.53 6.62
C ASN A 176 11.72 -1.11 5.49
N GLY A 177 11.37 -0.82 4.24
CA GLY A 177 12.27 -0.96 3.10
C GLY A 177 12.60 -2.40 2.74
N LEU A 178 11.55 -3.23 2.64
CA LEU A 178 11.64 -4.60 2.17
C LEU A 178 12.16 -4.65 0.73
N ARG A 179 13.12 -5.54 0.45
CA ARG A 179 13.65 -5.82 -0.90
C ARG A 179 14.11 -7.25 -1.04
N TRP A 180 13.79 -7.88 -2.17
CA TRP A 180 14.41 -9.14 -2.55
C TRP A 180 15.87 -8.95 -2.96
N GLY A 181 16.76 -9.76 -2.41
CA GLY A 181 18.11 -9.90 -2.92
C GLY A 181 18.19 -10.86 -4.10
N PRO A 182 19.27 -10.80 -4.89
CA PRO A 182 19.51 -11.74 -5.99
C PRO A 182 19.74 -13.19 -5.52
N ASP A 183 19.94 -13.40 -4.21
CA ASP A 183 20.07 -14.69 -3.55
C ASP A 183 18.72 -15.27 -3.06
N GLY A 184 17.62 -14.58 -3.30
CA GLY A 184 16.27 -15.01 -2.92
C GLY A 184 15.88 -14.68 -1.48
N TRP A 185 16.72 -13.96 -0.73
CA TRP A 185 16.39 -13.52 0.63
C TRP A 185 15.59 -12.21 0.63
N LEU A 186 14.66 -12.08 1.58
CA LEU A 186 13.97 -10.82 1.84
C LEU A 186 14.77 -9.99 2.84
N TYR A 187 15.23 -8.83 2.41
CA TYR A 187 15.94 -7.88 3.26
C TYR A 187 14.99 -6.80 3.75
N GLY A 188 15.16 -6.34 4.99
CA GLY A 188 14.51 -5.17 5.54
C GLY A 188 15.50 -4.32 6.31
N ARG A 189 15.14 -3.07 6.60
CA ARG A 189 15.97 -2.13 7.36
C ARG A 189 15.28 -1.77 8.65
N CYS A 190 16.03 -1.75 9.74
CA CYS A 190 15.55 -1.36 11.06
C CYS A 190 16.47 -0.28 11.61
N GLY A 191 15.95 0.93 11.81
CA GLY A 191 16.73 2.03 12.37
C GLY A 191 16.86 1.94 13.88
N HIS A 192 17.41 2.97 14.52
CA HIS A 192 17.59 2.99 15.99
C HIS A 192 16.27 2.86 16.79
N SER A 193 15.12 3.06 16.14
CA SER A 193 13.81 3.14 16.80
C SER A 193 13.04 1.82 16.88
N CYS A 194 13.71 0.69 16.62
CA CYS A 194 13.17 -0.64 16.83
C CYS A 194 14.00 -1.41 17.87
N PRO A 195 13.75 -1.20 19.17
CA PRO A 195 14.29 -2.06 20.21
C PRO A 195 13.52 -3.37 20.12
N GLY A 196 14.11 -4.39 19.48
CA GLY A 196 13.50 -5.72 19.41
C GLY A 196 13.28 -6.39 20.76
#